data_AF-A0ABD5X0Q9-F1
#
_entry.id   AF-A0ABD5X0Q9-F1
#
_cell.length_a   1.000
_cell.length_b   1.000
_cell.length_c   1.000
_cell.angle_alpha   90.00
_cell.angle_beta   90.00
_cell.angle_gamma   90.00
#
_symmetry.space_group_name_H-M   'P 1'
#
loop_
_entity.id
_entity.type
_entity.pdbx_description
1 polymer ?
#
loop_
_entity_poly.entity_id
_entity_poly.type
_entity_poly.pdbx_seq_one_letter_code
_entity_poly.pdbx_strand_id
1 'polypeptide(L)'
;MTEAVAAPTVARRRRYKRLLYGSVAVAVVANVVLRLLSYPVAAEATYLLGVLAFVAVWRLSPVTLFDERDTELERRASTITLSVAGVVLILGASGTRALSALGVYDAPPVVAGVLYGYVALFVVFALALGYVKFAG
;
A
#
# COMPACT_ATOMS: atom_id res chain seq x y z
N MET A 1 36.93 -2.83 28.37
CA MET A 1 35.75 -1.94 28.25
C MET A 1 35.00 -2.32 26.98
N THR A 2 34.02 -3.20 27.10
CA THR A 2 33.08 -3.53 26.03
C THR A 2 31.95 -2.51 26.11
N GLU A 3 31.87 -1.58 25.15
CA GLU A 3 30.71 -0.69 25.03
C GLU A 3 29.48 -1.56 24.76
N ALA A 4 28.56 -1.60 25.73
CA ALA A 4 27.22 -2.09 25.49
C ALA A 4 26.61 -1.19 24.41
N VAL A 5 26.47 -1.72 23.18
CA VAL A 5 25.78 -1.05 22.08
C VAL A 5 24.39 -0.68 22.58
N ALA A 6 24.18 0.59 22.93
CA ALA A 6 22.93 1.06 23.50
C ALA A 6 21.80 0.80 22.51
N ALA A 7 20.77 0.06 22.96
CA ALA A 7 19.59 -0.20 22.15
C ALA A 7 19.00 1.13 21.65
N PRO A 8 18.61 1.22 20.36
CA PRO A 8 18.12 2.47 19.78
C PRO A 8 16.89 3.00 20.54
N THR A 9 16.90 4.28 20.86
CA THR A 9 15.83 4.91 21.65
C THR A 9 14.49 4.92 20.89
N VAL A 10 13.38 4.81 21.63
CA VAL A 10 12.01 4.88 21.09
C VAL A 10 11.80 6.14 20.22
N ALA A 11 12.39 7.27 20.62
CA ALA A 11 12.36 8.52 19.87
C ALA A 11 12.99 8.39 18.47
N ARG A 12 14.12 7.67 18.36
CA ARG A 12 14.82 7.45 17.08
C ARG A 12 13.99 6.55 16.15
N ARG A 13 13.42 5.46 16.67
CA ARG A 13 12.50 4.59 15.91
C ARG A 13 11.29 5.37 15.39
N ARG A 14 10.65 6.19 16.24
CA ARG A 14 9.50 7.02 15.85
C ARG A 14 9.85 8.03 14.77
N ARG A 15 11.05 8.61 14.81
CA ARG A 15 11.54 9.53 13.78
C ARG A 15 11.68 8.82 12.43
N TYR A 16 12.33 7.66 12.37
CA TYR A 16 12.47 6.92 11.11
C TYR A 16 11.12 6.42 10.56
N LYS A 17 10.19 5.96 11.41
CA LYS A 17 8.83 5.64 10.96
C LYS A 17 8.10 6.84 10.36
N ARG A 18 8.22 8.02 10.98
CA ARG A 18 7.66 9.26 10.44
C ARG A 18 8.30 9.66 9.12
N LEU A 19 9.62 9.46 8.97
CA LEU A 19 10.29 9.71 7.69
C LEU A 19 9.82 8.73 6.62
N LEU A 20 9.69 7.44 6.97
CA LEU A 20 9.25 6.37 6.07
C LEU A 20 7.84 6.65 5.53
N TYR A 21 6.86 6.84 6.40
CA TYR A 21 5.49 7.12 5.97
C TYR A 21 5.29 8.56 5.50
N GLY A 22 6.06 9.50 6.06
CA GLY A 22 6.02 10.90 5.69
C GLY A 22 6.53 11.14 4.27
N SER A 23 7.59 10.44 3.84
CA SER A 23 8.08 10.56 2.46
C SER A 23 7.05 10.08 1.45
N VAL A 24 6.33 8.98 1.76
CA VAL A 24 5.23 8.49 0.92
C VAL A 24 4.08 9.48 0.91
N ALA A 25 3.64 9.98 2.08
CA ALA A 25 2.54 10.93 2.16
C ALA A 25 2.84 12.22 1.39
N VAL A 26 4.05 12.78 1.54
CA VAL A 26 4.49 13.98 0.82
C VAL A 26 4.53 13.72 -0.68
N ALA A 27 5.08 12.58 -1.13
CA ALA A 27 5.14 12.24 -2.54
C ALA A 27 3.74 12.06 -3.17
N VAL A 28 2.79 11.46 -2.44
CA VAL A 28 1.40 11.33 -2.89
C VAL A 28 0.73 12.69 -3.02
N VAL A 29 0.84 13.56 -2.00
CA VAL A 29 0.27 14.91 -2.06
C VAL A 29 0.87 15.72 -3.20
N ALA A 30 2.19 15.68 -3.37
CA ALA A 30 2.88 16.37 -4.44
C ALA A 30 2.49 15.82 -5.83
N ASN A 31 2.34 14.51 -5.99
CA ASN A 31 1.85 13.89 -7.23
C ASN A 31 0.46 14.43 -7.59
N VAL A 32 -0.47 14.45 -6.64
CA VAL A 32 -1.84 14.95 -6.85
C VAL A 32 -1.82 16.43 -7.26
N VAL A 33 -1.09 17.28 -6.54
CA VAL A 33 -0.98 18.72 -6.84
C VAL A 33 -0.39 18.93 -8.24
N LEU A 34 0.67 18.21 -8.62
CA LEU A 34 1.29 18.33 -9.93
C LEU A 34 0.35 17.90 -11.07
N ARG A 35 -0.48 16.86 -10.87
CA ARG A 35 -1.51 16.47 -11.84
C ARG A 35 -2.58 17.56 -12.00
N LEU A 36 -3.02 18.16 -10.89
CA LEU A 36 -4.00 19.26 -10.92
C LEU A 36 -3.44 20.50 -11.66
N LEU A 37 -2.13 20.72 -11.58
CA LEU A 37 -1.43 21.79 -12.31
C LEU A 37 -1.02 21.40 -13.73
N SER A 38 -1.47 20.25 -14.25
CA SER A 38 -1.16 19.76 -15.61
C SER A 38 0.33 19.51 -15.88
N TYR A 39 1.08 19.07 -14.86
CA TYR A 39 2.46 18.59 -14.98
C TYR A 39 2.54 17.06 -14.82
N PRO A 40 2.08 16.26 -15.80
CA PRO A 40 1.97 14.81 -15.67
C PRO A 40 3.33 14.13 -15.48
N VAL A 41 4.37 14.56 -16.21
CA VAL A 41 5.71 13.98 -16.11
C VAL A 41 6.35 14.24 -14.74
N ALA A 42 6.20 15.46 -14.22
CA ALA A 42 6.70 15.80 -12.89
C ALA A 42 5.94 15.04 -11.78
N ALA A 43 4.64 14.82 -11.97
CA ALA A 43 3.86 13.99 -11.07
C ALA A 43 4.42 12.57 -11.01
N GLU A 44 4.63 11.90 -12.15
CA GLU A 44 5.19 10.55 -12.19
C GLU A 44 6.60 10.49 -11.58
N ALA A 45 7.46 11.46 -11.89
CA ALA A 45 8.79 11.55 -11.28
C ALA A 45 8.69 11.63 -9.75
N THR A 46 7.76 12.42 -9.23
CA THR A 46 7.54 12.56 -7.78
C THR A 46 7.04 11.28 -7.13
N TYR A 47 6.17 10.54 -7.81
CA TYR A 47 5.71 9.23 -7.36
C TYR A 47 6.88 8.24 -7.24
N LEU A 48 7.71 8.13 -8.29
CA LEU A 48 8.89 7.27 -8.29
C LEU A 48 9.92 7.68 -7.22
N LEU A 49 10.16 8.99 -7.07
CA LEU A 49 11.02 9.52 -6.01
C LEU A 49 10.50 9.17 -4.62
N GLY A 50 9.17 9.20 -4.41
CA GLY A 50 8.54 8.76 -3.17
C GLY A 50 8.85 7.30 -2.84
N VAL A 51 8.75 6.41 -3.84
CA VAL A 51 9.09 4.99 -3.71
C VAL A 51 10.58 4.82 -3.38
N LEU A 52 11.46 5.51 -4.10
CA LEU A 52 12.90 5.45 -3.84
C LEU A 52 13.25 5.96 -2.43
N ALA A 53 12.63 7.06 -1.99
CA ALA A 53 12.81 7.59 -0.65
C ALA A 53 12.33 6.60 0.43
N PHE A 54 11.17 5.96 0.22
CA PHE A 54 10.67 4.92 1.11
C PHE A 54 11.66 3.75 1.23
N VAL A 55 12.13 3.22 0.09
CA VAL A 55 13.09 2.11 0.06
C VAL A 55 14.40 2.50 0.71
N ALA A 56 14.91 3.72 0.44
CA ALA A 56 16.13 4.22 1.04
C ALA A 56 16.01 4.33 2.57
N VAL A 57 14.92 4.91 3.09
CA VAL A 57 14.68 4.99 4.53
C VAL A 57 14.56 3.61 5.15
N TRP A 58 13.88 2.67 4.49
CA TRP A 58 13.71 1.30 4.98
C TRP A 58 15.03 0.53 5.05
N ARG A 59 15.86 0.59 4.00
CA ARG A 59 17.11 -0.16 3.90
C ARG A 59 18.26 0.46 4.68
N LEU A 60 18.30 1.79 4.79
CA LEU A 60 19.39 2.51 5.44
C LEU A 60 19.10 2.82 6.91
N SER A 61 17.91 2.48 7.43
CA SER A 61 17.62 2.71 8.85
C SER A 61 18.51 1.83 9.74
N PRO A 62 19.27 2.39 10.68
CA PRO A 62 20.13 1.64 11.60
C PRO A 62 19.36 1.03 12.78
N VAL A 63 18.02 1.00 12.71
CA VAL A 63 17.13 0.61 13.80
C VAL A 63 16.11 -0.37 13.26
N THR A 64 15.81 -1.43 14.01
CA THR A 64 14.66 -2.30 13.71
C THR A 64 13.39 -1.47 13.77
N LEU A 65 12.77 -1.21 12.61
CA LEU A 65 11.59 -0.35 12.54
C LEU A 65 10.33 -1.07 13.00
N PHE A 66 10.21 -2.36 12.70
CA PHE A 66 9.06 -3.18 13.02
C PHE A 66 9.43 -4.16 14.13
N ASP A 67 8.65 -4.14 15.21
CA ASP A 67 8.68 -5.17 16.24
C ASP A 67 7.50 -6.15 16.10
N GLU A 68 7.42 -7.13 17.00
CA GLU A 68 6.34 -8.12 17.01
C GLU A 68 4.95 -7.46 17.12
N ARG A 69 4.83 -6.40 17.91
CA ARG A 69 3.56 -5.69 18.11
C ARG A 69 3.13 -4.95 16.85
N ASP A 70 4.07 -4.30 16.16
CA ASP A 70 3.83 -3.67 14.87
C ASP A 70 3.40 -4.70 13.83
N THR A 71 4.06 -5.85 13.80
CA THR A 71 3.74 -6.95 12.88
C THR A 71 2.33 -7.47 13.11
N GLU A 72 1.92 -7.63 14.37
CA GLU A 72 0.55 -8.05 14.68
C GLU A 72 -0.49 -6.99 14.30
N LEU A 73 -0.20 -5.71 14.56
CA LEU A 73 -1.07 -4.61 14.13
C LEU A 73 -1.21 -4.57 12.60
N GLU A 74 -0.10 -4.71 11.86
CA GLU A 74 -0.08 -4.74 10.41
C GLU A 74 -0.86 -5.94 9.86
N ARG A 75 -0.72 -7.13 10.48
CA ARG A 75 -1.51 -8.31 10.12
C ARG A 75 -3.01 -8.06 10.29
N ARG A 76 -3.43 -7.50 11.43
CA ARG A 76 -4.85 -7.17 11.69
C ARG A 76 -5.37 -6.13 10.71
N ALA A 77 -4.61 -5.06 10.47
CA ALA A 77 -4.97 -4.02 9.51
C ALA A 77 -5.08 -4.58 8.08
N SER A 78 -4.17 -5.46 7.68
CA SER A 78 -4.19 -6.14 6.38
C SER A 78 -5.44 -7.01 6.23
N THR A 79 -5.78 -7.80 7.25
CA THR A 79 -7.01 -8.61 7.25
C THR A 79 -8.25 -7.73 7.09
N ILE A 80 -8.39 -6.66 7.88
CA ILE A 80 -9.53 -5.74 7.79
C ILE A 80 -9.60 -5.11 6.39
N THR A 81 -8.45 -4.62 5.88
CA THR A 81 -8.37 -3.96 4.57
C THR A 81 -8.79 -4.90 3.45
N LEU A 82 -8.28 -6.14 3.46
CA LEU A 82 -8.64 -7.15 2.46
C LEU A 82 -10.11 -7.57 2.58
N SER A 83 -10.66 -7.71 3.78
CA SER A 83 -12.09 -8.01 3.95
C SER A 83 -12.98 -6.90 3.39
N VAL A 84 -12.67 -5.64 3.72
CA VAL A 84 -13.43 -4.49 3.21
C VAL A 84 -13.30 -4.38 1.68
N ALA A 85 -12.09 -4.49 1.15
CA ALA A 85 -11.85 -4.46 -0.29
C ALA A 85 -12.63 -5.59 -1.01
N GLY A 86 -12.66 -6.79 -0.43
CA GLY A 86 -13.39 -7.93 -0.96
C GLY A 86 -14.90 -7.66 -1.04
N VAL A 87 -15.49 -7.10 0.01
CA VAL A 87 -16.92 -6.71 -0.01
C VAL A 87 -17.19 -5.65 -1.09
N VAL A 88 -16.36 -4.60 -1.15
CA VAL A 88 -16.49 -3.53 -2.15
C VAL A 88 -16.39 -4.09 -3.58
N LEU A 89 -15.49 -5.04 -3.82
CA LEU A 89 -15.35 -5.69 -5.13
C LEU A 89 -16.53 -6.56 -5.51
N ILE A 90 -17.02 -7.38 -4.58
CA ILE A 90 -18.16 -8.25 -4.84
C ILE A 90 -19.38 -7.40 -5.19
N LEU A 91 -19.67 -6.38 -4.38
CA LEU A 91 -20.79 -5.49 -4.61
C LEU A 91 -20.58 -4.61 -5.85
N GLY A 92 -19.39 -4.04 -6.02
CA GLY A 92 -19.04 -3.20 -7.16
C GLY A 92 -19.13 -3.95 -8.48
N ALA A 93 -18.50 -5.12 -8.59
CA ALA A 93 -18.54 -5.94 -9.80
C ALA A 93 -19.93 -6.52 -10.09
N SER A 94 -20.71 -6.86 -9.06
CA SER A 94 -22.07 -7.35 -9.25
C SER A 94 -23.02 -6.22 -9.66
N GLY A 95 -22.89 -5.06 -9.02
CA GLY A 95 -23.68 -3.86 -9.31
C GLY A 95 -23.43 -3.33 -10.72
N THR A 96 -22.17 -3.24 -11.16
CA THR A 96 -21.85 -2.83 -12.54
C THR A 96 -22.49 -3.77 -13.55
N ARG A 97 -22.31 -5.09 -13.38
CA ARG A 97 -22.90 -6.10 -14.28
C ARG A 97 -24.44 -6.05 -14.30
N ALA A 98 -25.07 -5.90 -13.13
CA ALA A 98 -26.52 -5.81 -13.02
C ALA A 98 -27.08 -4.55 -13.69
N LEU A 99 -26.47 -3.39 -13.44
CA LEU A 99 -26.89 -2.13 -14.04
C LEU A 99 -26.70 -2.11 -15.57
N SER A 100 -25.61 -2.71 -16.06
CA SER A 100 -25.39 -2.88 -17.50
C SER A 100 -26.44 -3.80 -18.13
N ALA A 101 -26.75 -4.93 -17.49
CA ALA A 101 -27.78 -5.86 -17.98
C ALA A 101 -29.19 -5.24 -18.03
N LEU A 102 -29.48 -4.31 -17.12
CA LEU A 102 -30.72 -3.55 -17.09
C LEU A 102 -30.73 -2.35 -18.05
N GLY A 103 -29.62 -2.07 -18.74
CA GLY A 103 -29.48 -0.90 -19.62
C GLY A 103 -29.46 0.45 -18.89
N VAL A 104 -29.27 0.45 -17.57
CA VAL A 104 -29.32 1.67 -16.72
C VAL A 104 -27.99 2.42 -16.73
N TYR A 105 -26.88 1.69 -16.74
CA TYR A 105 -25.54 2.27 -16.72
C TYR A 105 -24.54 1.33 -17.39
N ASP A 106 -23.76 1.87 -18.33
CA ASP A 106 -22.63 1.16 -18.91
C ASP A 106 -21.32 1.69 -18.34
N ALA A 107 -20.60 0.82 -17.64
CA ALA A 107 -19.41 1.22 -16.92
C ALA A 107 -18.25 1.50 -17.90
N PRO A 108 -17.55 2.63 -17.78
CA PRO A 108 -16.37 2.89 -18.61
C PRO A 108 -15.32 1.76 -18.49
N PRO A 109 -14.55 1.46 -19.55
CA PRO A 109 -13.58 0.35 -19.55
C PRO A 109 -12.58 0.38 -18.38
N VAL A 110 -12.24 1.58 -17.89
CA VAL A 110 -11.35 1.75 -16.72
C VAL A 110 -11.90 1.07 -15.47
N VAL A 111 -13.23 1.01 -15.29
CA VAL A 111 -13.87 0.36 -14.13
C VAL A 111 -13.58 -1.13 -14.13
N ALA A 112 -13.66 -1.78 -15.30
CA ALA A 112 -13.28 -3.18 -15.44
C ALA A 112 -11.79 -3.37 -15.11
N GLY A 113 -10.91 -2.50 -15.61
CA GLY A 113 -9.48 -2.51 -15.29
C GLY A 113 -9.20 -2.43 -13.79
N VAL A 114 -9.88 -1.53 -13.07
CA VAL A 114 -9.77 -1.41 -11.60
C VAL A 114 -10.26 -2.68 -10.90
N LEU A 115 -11.42 -3.21 -11.27
CA LEU A 115 -11.97 -4.43 -10.68
C LEU A 115 -11.01 -5.62 -10.88
N TYR A 116 -10.49 -5.83 -12.09
CA TYR A 116 -9.54 -6.90 -12.36
C TYR A 116 -8.17 -6.68 -11.70
N GLY A 117 -7.73 -5.43 -11.54
CA GLY A 117 -6.52 -5.10 -10.78
C GLY A 117 -6.61 -5.57 -9.33
N TYR A 118 -7.76 -5.37 -8.70
CA TYR A 118 -8.01 -5.92 -7.37
C TYR A 118 -8.13 -7.44 -7.36
N VAL A 119 -8.77 -8.06 -8.37
CA VAL A 119 -8.78 -9.53 -8.49
C VAL A 119 -7.34 -10.07 -8.51
N ALA A 120 -6.45 -9.45 -9.27
CA ALA A 120 -5.03 -9.81 -9.29
C ALA A 120 -4.38 -9.68 -7.89
N LEU A 121 -4.69 -8.62 -7.14
CA LEU A 121 -4.23 -8.47 -5.76
C LEU A 121 -4.68 -9.64 -4.87
N PHE A 122 -5.94 -10.06 -4.95
CA PHE A 122 -6.45 -11.23 -4.20
C PHE A 122 -5.82 -12.55 -4.64
N VAL A 123 -5.56 -12.72 -5.94
CA VAL A 123 -4.84 -13.89 -6.46
C VAL A 123 -3.42 -13.94 -5.90
N VAL A 124 -2.69 -12.83 -5.95
CA VAL A 124 -1.33 -12.73 -5.37
C VAL A 124 -1.36 -13.04 -3.87
N PHE A 125 -2.34 -12.50 -3.14
CA PHE A 125 -2.51 -12.81 -1.72
C PHE A 125 -2.77 -14.30 -1.48
N ALA A 126 -3.65 -14.94 -2.27
CA ALA A 126 -3.95 -16.36 -2.15
C ALA A 126 -2.73 -17.24 -2.45
N LEU A 127 -1.94 -16.88 -3.48
CA LEU A 127 -0.70 -17.57 -3.82
C LEU A 127 0.34 -17.42 -2.71
N ALA A 128 0.52 -16.22 -2.18
CA ALA A 128 1.44 -15.96 -1.06
C ALA A 128 1.02 -16.74 0.20
N LEU A 129 -0.27 -16.77 0.53
CA LEU A 129 -0.80 -17.54 1.64
C LEU A 129 -0.57 -19.05 1.44
N GLY A 130 -0.82 -19.56 0.22
CA GLY A 130 -0.53 -20.95 -0.13
C GLY A 130 0.95 -21.28 0.01
N TYR A 131 1.83 -20.42 -0.49
CA TYR A 131 3.27 -20.59 -0.36
C TYR A 131 3.70 -20.66 1.11
N VAL A 132 3.28 -19.72 1.94
CA VAL A 132 3.60 -19.71 3.39
C VAL A 132 3.04 -20.95 4.09
N LYS A 133 1.87 -21.45 3.68
CA LYS A 133 1.24 -22.61 4.32
C LYS A 133 1.90 -23.95 3.95
N PHE A 134 2.43 -24.07 2.74
CA PHE A 134 2.85 -25.38 2.19
C PHE A 134 4.34 -25.48 1.87
N ALA A 135 5.06 -24.36 1.74
CA ALA A 135 6.45 -24.32 1.26
C ALA A 135 7.40 -23.48 2.15
N GLY A 136 6.88 -22.79 3.17
CA GLY A 136 7.65 -22.09 4.21
C GLY A 136 7.68 -22.88 5.50
#